data_AF-A0A6B2LA92-F1
#
_entry.id   AF-A0A6B2LA92-F1
#
_cell.length_a   1.000
_cell.length_b   1.000
_cell.length_c   1.000
_cell.angle_alpha   90.00
_cell.angle_beta   90.00
_cell.angle_gamma   90.00
#
_symmetry.space_group_name_H-M   'P 1'
#
loop_
_entity.id
_entity.type
_entity.pdbx_description
1 polymer ?
#
loop_
_entity_poly.entity_id
_entity_poly.type
_entity_poly.pdbx_seq_one_letter_code
_entity_poly.pdbx_strand_id
1 'polypeptide(L)'
;MDIWEANSQATAYTPHPCNVSGPYRCSGGLCGDDADRYRGVCDKDGCDFNSWRMGDTSFYGTSMTVDTTKVFSVVTQFITSDGTDSGDLTEIRRYYVQNGVVIPNSYTNFVQIGKTNAVTSQFCTEQKTLFGDPNDFDAKGGLVAMGREMDKGMVLVMSLWDDHSVNMLWLDSNFPATASPSTPGVARGPCATTSGVPSDVESSSPGATVVFSNIKYGTIGSTFTQPTPTPSPPPSNPPATTPAPPTAPPTAAPTVPPTAAPTNAPSSGSQITNQNGAGAPSDNGGWIAFAVLLVLNVIVVVLVVVLARKGMLKMSSKGESV
;
A
#
# COMPACT_ATOMS: atom_id res chain seq x y z
N MET A 1 4.14 -4.33 -0.19
CA MET A 1 2.73 -4.73 0.02
C MET A 1 2.75 -5.75 1.12
N ASP A 2 2.44 -5.28 2.32
CA ASP A 2 2.42 -6.08 3.52
C ASP A 2 0.98 -6.55 3.69
N ILE A 3 0.73 -7.76 3.20
CA ILE A 3 -0.61 -8.36 3.22
C ILE A 3 -1.05 -8.61 4.66
N TRP A 4 -0.10 -8.98 5.52
CA TRP A 4 -0.39 -9.39 6.89
C TRP A 4 0.84 -9.21 7.79
N GLU A 5 0.80 -8.19 8.64
CA GLU A 5 1.69 -8.05 9.80
C GLU A 5 0.81 -8.13 11.04
N ALA A 6 1.08 -9.10 11.91
CA ALA A 6 0.20 -9.35 13.05
C ALA A 6 0.86 -10.15 14.16
N ASN A 7 0.26 -10.02 15.34
CA ASN A 7 0.34 -11.01 16.41
C ASN A 7 -1.07 -11.29 16.92
N SER A 8 -1.21 -11.88 18.11
CA SER A 8 -2.53 -12.20 18.68
C SER A 8 -3.32 -10.97 19.15
N GLN A 9 -2.69 -9.79 19.26
CA GLN A 9 -3.26 -8.58 19.85
C GLN A 9 -3.62 -7.51 18.82
N ALA A 10 -2.90 -7.46 17.69
CA ALA A 10 -3.15 -6.49 16.63
C ALA A 10 -2.73 -7.03 15.25
N THR A 11 -3.24 -6.38 14.20
CA THR A 11 -2.84 -6.63 12.82
C THR A 11 -2.91 -5.34 11.99
N ALA A 12 -2.03 -5.25 10.99
CA ALA A 12 -2.07 -4.23 9.95
C ALA A 12 -1.95 -4.89 8.56
N TYR A 13 -2.48 -4.20 7.55
CA TYR A 13 -2.14 -4.43 6.15
C TYR A 13 -1.85 -3.12 5.45
N THR A 14 -0.74 -3.08 4.72
CA THR A 14 -0.08 -1.81 4.38
C THR A 14 0.58 -1.89 3.00
N PRO A 15 0.11 -1.11 2.00
CA PRO A 15 0.87 -0.91 0.77
C PRO A 15 1.98 0.14 0.99
N HIS A 16 3.17 -0.18 0.51
CA HIS A 16 4.36 0.69 0.53
C HIS A 16 4.90 0.83 -0.90
N PRO A 17 4.61 1.95 -1.59
CA PRO A 17 5.14 2.22 -2.91
C PRO A 17 6.56 2.78 -2.87
N CYS A 18 7.28 2.63 -3.97
CA CYS A 18 8.58 3.26 -4.19
C CYS A 18 8.55 4.05 -5.51
N ASN A 19 9.37 5.09 -5.62
CA ASN A 19 9.58 5.83 -6.88
C ASN A 19 10.65 5.19 -7.79
N VAL A 20 11.14 4.01 -7.39
CA VAL A 20 11.99 3.10 -8.18
C VAL A 20 11.25 1.79 -8.37
N SER A 21 11.64 1.02 -9.39
CA SER A 21 11.01 -0.27 -9.68
C SER A 21 11.92 -1.45 -9.37
N GLY A 22 11.32 -2.52 -8.85
CA GLY A 22 12.02 -3.75 -8.51
C GLY A 22 13.12 -3.57 -7.47
N PRO A 23 14.00 -4.57 -7.30
CA PRO A 23 15.13 -4.47 -6.40
C PRO A 23 16.07 -3.32 -6.79
N TYR A 24 16.26 -2.35 -5.87
CA TYR A 24 17.11 -1.18 -6.06
C TYR A 24 18.13 -1.07 -4.93
N ARG A 25 19.42 -1.07 -5.27
CA ARG A 25 20.48 -0.84 -4.28
C ARG A 25 20.62 0.66 -4.03
N CYS A 26 20.20 1.11 -2.85
CA CYS A 26 20.33 2.49 -2.41
C CYS A 26 21.73 2.78 -1.82
N SER A 27 22.02 4.07 -1.62
CA SER A 27 23.17 4.55 -0.84
C SER A 27 22.86 5.89 -0.18
N GLY A 28 23.34 6.11 1.04
CA GLY A 28 23.11 7.35 1.78
C GLY A 28 21.62 7.63 1.99
N GLY A 29 21.22 8.89 1.92
CA GLY A 29 19.83 9.31 2.17
C GLY A 29 18.78 8.67 1.24
N LEU A 30 19.17 8.08 0.10
CA LEU A 30 18.26 7.32 -0.76
C LEU A 30 17.75 6.04 -0.10
N CYS A 31 18.44 5.52 0.92
CA CYS A 31 17.96 4.39 1.73
C CYS A 31 16.87 4.80 2.73
N GLY A 32 16.79 6.08 3.06
CA GLY A 32 15.84 6.63 3.99
C GLY A 32 16.03 6.16 5.43
N ASP A 33 17.24 5.90 5.87
CA ASP A 33 17.50 5.43 7.24
C ASP A 33 17.51 6.60 8.24
N ASP A 34 17.18 6.31 9.50
CA ASP A 34 17.19 7.26 10.62
C ASP A 34 16.46 8.58 10.31
N ALA A 35 17.17 9.72 10.42
CA ALA A 35 16.66 11.06 10.15
C ALA A 35 16.24 11.27 8.69
N ASP A 36 16.69 10.41 7.77
CA ASP A 36 16.36 10.48 6.35
C ASP A 36 15.10 9.67 5.99
N ARG A 37 14.30 9.21 6.97
CA ARG A 37 13.09 8.36 6.77
C ARG A 37 12.26 8.69 5.53
N TYR A 38 11.97 9.97 5.29
CA TYR A 38 11.14 10.45 4.18
C TYR A 38 11.92 10.99 2.96
N ARG A 39 13.24 10.84 2.96
CA ARG A 39 14.13 11.18 1.83
C ARG A 39 14.46 9.98 0.95
N GLY A 40 14.15 8.77 1.43
CA GLY A 40 14.38 7.53 0.71
C GLY A 40 13.58 7.42 -0.60
N VAL A 41 13.90 6.41 -1.40
CA VAL A 41 13.17 6.10 -2.64
C VAL A 41 11.84 5.37 -2.40
N CYS A 42 11.65 4.80 -1.21
CA CYS A 42 10.48 4.05 -0.80
C CYS A 42 9.78 4.72 0.37
N ASP A 43 8.45 4.59 0.40
CA ASP A 43 7.63 4.96 1.55
C ASP A 43 7.86 3.96 2.69
N LYS A 44 8.45 4.45 3.79
CA LYS A 44 8.75 3.63 4.97
C LYS A 44 7.56 3.43 5.92
N ASP A 45 6.52 4.23 5.79
CA ASP A 45 5.34 4.19 6.67
C ASP A 45 4.19 3.42 6.06
N GLY A 46 3.97 3.61 4.75
CA GLY A 46 2.85 3.00 4.05
C GLY A 46 1.52 3.71 4.32
N CYS A 47 0.45 3.16 3.75
CA CYS A 47 -0.93 3.52 4.07
C CYS A 47 -1.63 2.39 4.83
N ASP A 48 -1.42 2.35 6.15
CA ASP A 48 -1.82 1.22 6.98
C ASP A 48 -3.31 1.20 7.32
N PHE A 49 -3.87 -0.01 7.40
CA PHE A 49 -5.15 -0.25 8.04
C PHE A 49 -4.97 -1.28 9.16
N ASN A 50 -4.95 -0.78 10.40
CA ASN A 50 -5.09 -1.54 11.63
C ASN A 50 -6.43 -1.18 12.28
N SER A 51 -7.30 -2.15 12.50
CA SER A 51 -8.66 -1.92 13.03
C SER A 51 -8.67 -1.19 14.37
N TRP A 52 -7.74 -1.51 15.27
CA TRP A 52 -7.59 -0.83 16.56
C TRP A 52 -7.15 0.61 16.35
N ARG A 53 -6.13 0.84 15.51
CA ARG A 53 -5.63 2.19 15.15
C ARG A 53 -6.72 3.02 14.47
N MET A 54 -7.63 2.37 13.75
CA MET A 54 -8.79 2.98 13.11
C MET A 54 -10.00 3.16 14.03
N GLY A 55 -9.87 2.84 15.33
CA GLY A 55 -10.85 3.15 16.37
C GLY A 55 -11.85 2.04 16.67
N ASP A 56 -11.67 0.83 16.14
CA ASP A 56 -12.41 -0.37 16.56
C ASP A 56 -11.51 -1.31 17.35
N THR A 57 -11.52 -1.14 18.68
CA THR A 57 -10.71 -1.90 19.63
C THR A 57 -11.33 -3.24 20.03
N SER A 58 -12.43 -3.65 19.38
CA SER A 58 -13.18 -4.89 19.67
C SER A 58 -13.19 -5.87 18.50
N PHE A 59 -12.49 -5.54 17.41
CA PHE A 59 -12.56 -6.28 16.16
C PHE A 59 -11.60 -7.46 16.09
N TYR A 60 -10.32 -7.29 16.46
CA TYR A 60 -9.28 -8.31 16.28
C TYR A 60 -8.53 -8.52 17.59
N GLY A 61 -8.54 -9.74 18.12
CA GLY A 61 -7.89 -10.09 19.38
C GLY A 61 -8.53 -11.29 20.07
N THR A 62 -8.07 -11.59 21.29
CA THR A 62 -8.61 -12.70 22.10
C THR A 62 -10.10 -12.46 22.41
N SER A 63 -10.97 -13.39 22.04
CA SER A 63 -12.43 -13.28 22.24
C SER A 63 -13.08 -12.06 21.56
N MET A 64 -12.49 -11.55 20.48
CA MET A 64 -13.03 -10.45 19.68
C MET A 64 -13.79 -10.95 18.44
N THR A 65 -14.27 -10.03 17.59
CA THR A 65 -15.01 -10.36 16.35
C THR A 65 -14.23 -11.35 15.48
N VAL A 66 -12.93 -11.09 15.29
CA VAL A 66 -11.93 -12.04 14.80
C VAL A 66 -11.16 -12.55 16.01
N ASP A 67 -11.50 -13.75 16.46
CA ASP A 67 -10.94 -14.36 17.67
C ASP A 67 -9.57 -14.97 17.39
N THR A 68 -8.50 -14.33 17.85
CA THR A 68 -7.12 -14.75 17.55
C THR A 68 -6.70 -16.02 18.29
N THR A 69 -7.53 -16.56 19.18
CA THR A 69 -7.29 -17.86 19.82
C THR A 69 -7.62 -19.06 18.92
N LYS A 70 -8.20 -18.81 17.74
CA LYS A 70 -8.61 -19.82 16.77
C LYS A 70 -8.04 -19.53 15.39
N VAL A 71 -7.88 -20.56 14.57
CA VAL A 71 -7.54 -20.39 13.16
C VAL A 71 -8.65 -19.63 12.44
N PHE A 72 -8.27 -18.67 11.60
CA PHE A 72 -9.16 -17.95 10.69
C PHE A 72 -8.46 -17.81 9.33
N SER A 73 -9.25 -17.54 8.29
CA SER A 73 -8.74 -17.16 6.97
C SER A 73 -8.67 -15.65 6.85
N VAL A 74 -7.63 -15.15 6.20
CA VAL A 74 -7.50 -13.74 5.80
C VAL A 74 -7.65 -13.68 4.28
N VAL A 75 -8.55 -12.83 3.80
CA VAL A 75 -8.77 -12.59 2.37
C VAL A 75 -8.44 -11.14 2.08
N THR A 76 -7.56 -10.92 1.10
CA THR A 76 -7.20 -9.59 0.61
C THR A 76 -7.55 -9.50 -0.87
N GLN A 77 -8.30 -8.49 -1.27
CA GLN A 77 -8.69 -8.25 -2.66
C GLN A 77 -8.00 -6.98 -3.16
N PHE A 78 -7.49 -7.02 -4.37
CA PHE A 78 -6.86 -5.89 -5.05
C PHE A 78 -7.78 -5.47 -6.18
N ILE A 79 -8.48 -4.35 -6.00
CA ILE A 79 -9.54 -3.89 -6.91
C ILE A 79 -8.95 -2.84 -7.84
N THR A 80 -9.20 -3.00 -9.13
CA THR A 80 -8.76 -2.06 -10.16
C THR A 80 -9.90 -1.14 -10.59
N SER A 81 -9.55 0.00 -11.19
CA SER A 81 -10.48 1.05 -11.60
C SER A 81 -11.58 0.59 -12.57
N ASP A 82 -11.30 -0.40 -13.41
CA ASP A 82 -12.21 -0.93 -14.42
C ASP A 82 -12.61 -2.40 -14.19
N GLY A 83 -12.16 -3.01 -13.09
CA GLY A 83 -12.41 -4.41 -12.76
C GLY A 83 -11.66 -5.41 -13.62
N THR A 84 -10.63 -4.98 -14.36
CA THR A 84 -9.75 -5.83 -15.18
C THR A 84 -8.36 -5.96 -14.58
N ASP A 85 -7.59 -6.95 -15.02
CA ASP A 85 -6.19 -7.14 -14.60
C ASP A 85 -5.24 -6.03 -15.10
N SER A 86 -5.70 -5.14 -15.99
CA SER A 86 -4.89 -4.04 -16.56
C SER A 86 -5.24 -2.65 -16.02
N GLY A 87 -6.29 -2.54 -15.21
CA GLY A 87 -6.70 -1.26 -14.62
C GLY A 87 -5.78 -0.86 -13.47
N ASP A 88 -5.68 0.44 -13.20
CA ASP A 88 -4.94 0.95 -12.04
C ASP A 88 -5.56 0.43 -10.73
N LEU A 89 -4.72 0.03 -9.76
CA LEU A 89 -5.16 -0.34 -8.40
C LEU A 89 -5.82 0.86 -7.71
N THR A 90 -7.06 0.70 -7.26
CA THR A 90 -7.85 1.76 -6.61
C THR A 90 -8.25 1.46 -5.18
N GLU A 91 -8.37 0.17 -4.82
CA GLU A 91 -8.85 -0.23 -3.51
C GLU A 91 -8.27 -1.59 -3.08
N ILE A 92 -7.87 -1.69 -1.81
CA ILE A 92 -7.47 -2.95 -1.18
C ILE A 92 -8.50 -3.29 -0.10
N ARG A 93 -9.26 -4.37 -0.32
CA ARG A 93 -10.31 -4.84 0.61
C ARG A 93 -9.83 -5.99 1.46
N ARG A 94 -10.38 -6.09 2.66
CA ARG A 94 -10.08 -7.14 3.63
C ARG A 94 -11.37 -7.85 4.07
N TYR A 95 -11.30 -9.18 4.13
CA TYR A 95 -12.28 -10.03 4.81
C TYR A 95 -11.57 -11.06 5.66
N TYR A 96 -12.28 -11.56 6.65
CA TYR A 96 -11.89 -12.71 7.45
C TYR A 96 -12.93 -13.82 7.31
N VAL A 97 -12.51 -15.07 7.46
CA VAL A 97 -13.44 -16.20 7.57
C VAL A 97 -13.07 -17.02 8.79
N GLN A 98 -13.98 -17.09 9.76
CA GLN A 98 -13.77 -17.83 10.99
C GLN A 98 -15.02 -18.64 11.31
N ASN A 99 -14.84 -19.93 11.64
CA ASN A 99 -15.94 -20.86 11.91
C ASN A 99 -17.02 -20.89 10.80
N GLY A 100 -16.60 -20.75 9.54
CA GLY A 100 -17.48 -20.71 8.37
C GLY A 100 -18.24 -19.39 8.17
N VAL A 101 -18.06 -18.40 9.06
CA VAL A 101 -18.70 -17.08 8.95
C VAL A 101 -17.74 -16.12 8.27
N VAL A 102 -18.25 -15.41 7.26
CA VAL A 102 -17.52 -14.32 6.59
C VAL A 102 -17.69 -13.04 7.37
N ILE A 103 -16.58 -12.40 7.70
CA ILE A 103 -16.49 -11.20 8.52
C ILE A 103 -15.85 -10.11 7.64
N PRO A 104 -16.61 -9.09 7.21
CA PRO A 104 -16.02 -7.90 6.57
C PRO A 104 -15.03 -7.22 7.52
N ASN A 105 -14.02 -6.55 6.98
CA ASN A 105 -13.14 -5.71 7.79
C ASN A 105 -13.93 -4.66 8.58
N SER A 106 -13.41 -4.25 9.74
CA SER A 106 -14.01 -3.17 10.53
C SER A 106 -14.02 -1.86 9.76
N TYR A 107 -14.98 -0.99 10.08
CA TYR A 107 -15.01 0.36 9.52
C TYR A 107 -14.14 1.30 10.36
N THR A 108 -13.61 2.33 9.71
CA THR A 108 -13.02 3.49 10.36
C THR A 108 -14.02 4.12 11.34
N ASN A 109 -13.52 4.56 12.50
CA ASN A 109 -14.32 5.13 13.58
C ASN A 109 -13.77 6.51 14.00
N PHE A 110 -13.51 7.37 13.01
CA PHE A 110 -13.14 8.77 13.20
C PHE A 110 -14.03 9.65 12.34
N VAL A 111 -14.53 10.75 12.90
CA VAL A 111 -15.44 11.66 12.17
C VAL A 111 -14.76 12.37 11.00
N GLN A 112 -13.43 12.50 11.04
CA GLN A 112 -12.62 13.17 10.03
C GLN A 112 -12.21 12.24 8.87
N ILE A 113 -12.45 10.93 9.00
CA ILE A 113 -12.16 9.95 7.95
C ILE A 113 -13.49 9.42 7.44
N GLY A 114 -13.68 9.37 6.13
CA GLY A 114 -14.85 8.78 5.52
C GLY A 114 -15.07 7.36 6.03
N LYS A 115 -16.33 6.98 6.25
CA LYS A 115 -16.67 5.62 6.70
C LYS A 115 -16.26 4.61 5.64
N THR A 116 -15.18 3.90 5.87
CA THR A 116 -14.61 2.89 4.96
C THR A 116 -14.05 1.72 5.76
N ASN A 117 -13.93 0.55 5.13
CA ASN A 117 -13.25 -0.62 5.67
C ASN A 117 -12.18 -1.16 4.70
N ALA A 118 -11.75 -0.31 3.77
CA ALA A 118 -10.78 -0.62 2.72
C ALA A 118 -9.76 0.51 2.59
N VAL A 119 -8.57 0.16 2.08
CA VAL A 119 -7.53 1.14 1.76
C VAL A 119 -7.79 1.69 0.37
N THR A 120 -7.99 3.01 0.29
CA THR A 120 -8.19 3.79 -0.94
C THR A 120 -7.32 5.05 -0.87
N SER A 121 -7.06 5.72 -1.99
CA SER A 121 -6.28 6.98 -1.97
C SER A 121 -6.91 8.07 -1.09
N GLN A 122 -8.26 8.13 -1.05
CA GLN A 122 -8.97 9.06 -0.16
C GLN A 122 -8.74 8.69 1.31
N PHE A 123 -8.91 7.42 1.67
CA PHE A 123 -8.62 6.93 3.02
C PHE A 123 -7.20 7.28 3.45
N CYS A 124 -6.19 7.02 2.60
CA CYS A 124 -4.79 7.32 2.92
C CYS A 124 -4.57 8.81 3.21
N THR A 125 -5.15 9.68 2.38
CA THR A 125 -5.03 11.13 2.55
C THR A 125 -5.69 11.61 3.84
N GLU A 126 -6.90 11.16 4.12
CA GLU A 126 -7.65 11.54 5.33
C GLU A 126 -6.98 10.99 6.60
N GLN A 127 -6.51 9.73 6.56
CA GLN A 127 -5.79 9.08 7.66
C GLN A 127 -4.50 9.82 7.99
N LYS A 128 -3.64 10.08 7.00
CA LYS A 128 -2.36 10.80 7.21
C LYS A 128 -2.62 12.21 7.73
N THR A 129 -3.63 12.89 7.21
CA THR A 129 -4.03 14.24 7.67
C THR A 129 -4.51 14.22 9.13
N LEU A 130 -5.38 13.29 9.50
CA LEU A 130 -5.91 13.20 10.86
C LEU A 130 -4.83 12.85 11.89
N PHE A 131 -3.94 11.92 11.56
CA PHE A 131 -2.91 11.46 12.48
C PHE A 131 -1.69 12.39 12.51
N GLY A 132 -1.59 13.34 11.57
CA GLY A 132 -0.46 14.25 11.45
C GLY A 132 0.82 13.58 10.93
N ASP A 133 0.67 12.44 10.27
CA ASP A 133 1.77 11.66 9.68
C ASP A 133 2.12 12.25 8.29
N PRO A 134 3.41 12.35 7.91
CA PRO A 134 3.78 12.70 6.54
C PRO A 134 3.16 11.74 5.53
N ASN A 135 2.53 12.29 4.48
CA ASN A 135 1.94 11.48 3.41
C ASN A 135 2.99 11.09 2.35
N ASP A 136 4.02 10.36 2.78
CA ASP A 136 5.07 9.86 1.86
C ASP A 136 4.50 8.82 0.88
N PHE A 137 3.44 8.11 1.28
CA PHE A 137 2.68 7.20 0.42
C PHE A 137 2.24 7.86 -0.89
N ASP A 138 1.55 9.00 -0.81
CA ASP A 138 1.13 9.76 -2.00
C ASP A 138 2.33 10.34 -2.75
N ALA A 139 3.35 10.82 -2.02
CA ALA A 139 4.59 11.35 -2.62
C ALA A 139 5.38 10.30 -3.42
N LYS A 140 5.22 9.00 -3.11
CA LYS A 140 5.79 7.87 -3.87
C LYS A 140 4.81 7.24 -4.87
N GLY A 141 3.67 7.88 -5.14
CA GLY A 141 2.72 7.50 -6.19
C GLY A 141 1.57 6.58 -5.74
N GLY A 142 1.44 6.34 -4.44
CA GLY A 142 0.29 5.71 -3.81
C GLY A 142 -0.10 4.35 -4.38
N LEU A 143 -1.41 4.08 -4.43
CA LEU A 143 -1.94 2.80 -4.91
C LEU A 143 -1.61 2.53 -6.39
N VAL A 144 -1.56 3.57 -7.23
CA VAL A 144 -1.21 3.41 -8.65
C VAL A 144 0.23 2.89 -8.78
N ALA A 145 1.19 3.46 -8.04
CA ALA A 145 2.56 2.95 -8.03
C ALA A 145 2.65 1.53 -7.45
N MET A 146 1.88 1.22 -6.40
CA MET A 146 1.80 -0.14 -5.85
C MET A 146 1.26 -1.14 -6.88
N GLY A 147 0.19 -0.81 -7.60
CA GLY A 147 -0.37 -1.64 -8.67
C GLY A 147 0.63 -1.93 -9.79
N ARG A 148 1.38 -0.90 -10.23
CA ARG A 148 2.43 -1.07 -11.25
C ARG A 148 3.57 -2.00 -10.84
N GLU A 149 3.88 -2.10 -9.54
CA GLU A 149 4.84 -3.09 -9.06
C GLU A 149 4.20 -4.49 -8.95
N MET A 150 2.89 -4.59 -8.67
CA MET A 150 2.17 -5.87 -8.73
C MET A 150 2.17 -6.46 -10.15
N ASP A 151 2.00 -5.63 -11.18
CA ASP A 151 2.02 -6.04 -12.61
C ASP A 151 3.33 -6.70 -13.04
N LYS A 152 4.43 -6.41 -12.34
CA LYS A 152 5.77 -6.96 -12.62
C LYS A 152 5.97 -8.34 -12.00
N GLY A 153 5.02 -8.78 -11.18
CA GLY A 153 5.14 -9.95 -10.34
C GLY A 153 5.86 -9.62 -9.02
N MET A 154 5.28 -10.11 -7.93
CA MET A 154 5.87 -10.00 -6.59
C MET A 154 6.16 -11.38 -6.02
N VAL A 155 7.12 -11.44 -5.10
CA VAL A 155 7.48 -12.66 -4.36
C VAL A 155 6.68 -12.70 -3.06
N LEU A 156 6.06 -13.86 -2.76
CA LEU A 156 5.46 -14.11 -1.45
C LEU A 156 6.56 -14.33 -0.40
N VAL A 157 6.49 -13.58 0.70
CA VAL A 157 7.37 -13.74 1.86
C VAL A 157 6.52 -14.17 3.06
N MET A 158 7.05 -15.11 3.84
CA MET A 158 6.50 -15.51 5.15
C MET A 158 7.62 -15.43 6.17
N SER A 159 7.42 -14.68 7.24
CA SER A 159 8.43 -14.44 8.27
C SER A 159 7.81 -14.42 9.67
N LEU A 160 8.68 -14.56 10.67
CA LEU A 160 8.40 -14.35 12.09
C LEU A 160 9.61 -13.61 12.66
N TRP A 161 9.39 -12.49 13.33
CA TRP A 161 10.43 -11.58 13.78
C TRP A 161 9.96 -10.76 14.98
N ASP A 162 10.89 -10.33 15.81
CA ASP A 162 10.75 -9.25 16.78
C ASP A 162 11.53 -8.01 16.31
N ASP A 163 11.25 -6.87 16.92
CA ASP A 163 11.67 -5.57 16.39
C ASP A 163 12.70 -4.89 17.29
N HIS A 164 13.95 -4.91 16.83
CA HIS A 164 15.07 -4.21 17.49
C HIS A 164 15.05 -2.69 17.32
N SER A 165 14.15 -2.13 16.52
CA SER A 165 14.08 -0.68 16.28
C SER A 165 13.12 0.00 17.25
N VAL A 166 11.87 -0.49 17.32
CA VAL A 166 10.82 0.15 18.11
C VAL A 166 9.90 -0.86 18.81
N ASN A 167 10.42 -2.07 19.11
CA ASN A 167 9.79 -3.07 19.97
C ASN A 167 8.37 -3.50 19.53
N MET A 168 8.06 -3.43 18.23
CA MET A 168 6.74 -3.76 17.66
C MET A 168 5.60 -2.83 18.13
N LEU A 169 5.92 -1.75 18.84
CA LEU A 169 4.93 -0.84 19.44
C LEU A 169 4.08 -0.12 18.37
N TRP A 170 4.64 0.06 17.17
CA TRP A 170 3.94 0.62 16.01
C TRP A 170 2.77 -0.25 15.55
N LEU A 171 2.77 -1.55 15.88
CA LEU A 171 1.74 -2.51 15.53
C LEU A 171 0.73 -2.71 16.66
N ASP A 172 1.18 -2.92 17.91
CA ASP A 172 0.33 -3.49 18.97
C ASP A 172 0.24 -2.66 20.27
N SER A 173 0.83 -1.47 20.31
CA SER A 173 0.87 -0.63 21.51
C SER A 173 0.52 0.83 21.19
N ASN A 174 0.88 1.76 22.08
CA ASN A 174 0.86 3.19 21.82
C ASN A 174 2.19 3.61 21.19
N PHE A 175 2.14 4.18 19.98
CA PHE A 175 3.35 4.65 19.29
C PHE A 175 3.13 6.01 18.61
N PRO A 176 4.02 7.00 18.85
CA PRO A 176 5.19 6.95 19.74
C PRO A 176 4.84 6.74 21.22
N ALA A 177 5.69 6.03 21.97
CA ALA A 177 5.42 5.61 23.35
C ALA A 177 5.19 6.77 24.34
N THR A 178 5.67 7.96 24.01
CA THR A 178 5.52 9.20 24.80
C THR A 178 4.25 9.99 24.47
N ALA A 179 3.56 9.64 23.39
CA ALA A 179 2.35 10.33 22.96
C ALA A 179 1.13 9.87 23.77
N SER A 180 0.12 10.74 23.88
CA SER A 180 -1.12 10.39 24.56
C SER A 180 -1.88 9.31 23.78
N PRO A 181 -2.33 8.21 24.40
CA PRO A 181 -3.15 7.19 23.74
C PRO A 181 -4.48 7.73 23.19
N SER A 182 -4.96 8.87 23.70
CA SER A 182 -6.17 9.54 23.21
C SER A 182 -5.96 10.34 21.92
N THR A 183 -4.72 10.57 21.50
CA THR A 183 -4.41 11.23 20.23
C THR A 183 -4.69 10.24 19.09
N PRO A 184 -5.50 10.62 18.07
CA PRO A 184 -5.78 9.76 16.92
C PRO A 184 -4.50 9.19 16.29
N GLY A 185 -4.49 7.89 16.02
CA GLY A 185 -3.37 7.19 15.40
C GLY A 185 -2.27 6.72 16.35
N VAL A 186 -2.28 7.11 17.63
CA VAL A 186 -1.27 6.68 18.63
C VAL A 186 -1.52 5.25 19.09
N ALA A 187 -2.73 4.94 19.57
CA ALA A 187 -3.06 3.60 20.06
C ALA A 187 -3.29 2.63 18.89
N ARG A 188 -2.49 1.56 18.80
CA ARG A 188 -2.53 0.54 17.74
C ARG A 188 -2.86 -0.86 18.25
N GLY A 189 -2.83 -1.06 19.56
CA GLY A 189 -3.23 -2.29 20.22
C GLY A 189 -3.20 -2.16 21.75
N PRO A 190 -3.47 -3.26 22.47
CA PRO A 190 -3.56 -3.27 23.92
C PRO A 190 -2.22 -3.42 24.65
N CYS A 191 -1.11 -3.70 23.95
CA CYS A 191 0.17 -4.02 24.59
C CYS A 191 0.74 -2.81 25.33
N ALA A 192 1.44 -3.07 26.44
CA ALA A 192 2.10 -2.02 27.21
C ALA A 192 3.25 -1.39 26.40
N THR A 193 3.52 -0.10 26.59
CA THR A 193 4.63 0.61 25.92
C THR A 193 6.02 0.12 26.34
N THR A 194 6.10 -0.70 27.39
CA THR A 194 7.32 -1.36 27.88
C THR A 194 7.46 -2.80 27.38
N SER A 195 6.55 -3.28 26.53
CA SER A 195 6.62 -4.63 25.96
C SER A 195 7.51 -4.66 24.71
N GLY A 196 7.72 -5.85 24.16
CA GLY A 196 8.33 -6.05 22.85
C GLY A 196 9.85 -5.85 22.79
N VAL A 197 10.52 -5.58 23.91
CA VAL A 197 11.99 -5.56 23.98
C VAL A 197 12.50 -6.93 23.55
N PRO A 198 13.36 -7.04 22.52
CA PRO A 198 13.78 -8.32 21.95
C PRO A 198 14.26 -9.34 23.00
N SER A 199 15.14 -8.93 23.91
CA SER A 199 15.65 -9.80 24.98
C SER A 199 14.55 -10.37 25.89
N ASP A 200 13.49 -9.61 26.11
CA ASP A 200 12.37 -10.03 26.95
C ASP A 200 11.45 -10.99 26.17
N VAL A 201 11.19 -10.71 24.89
CA VAL A 201 10.36 -11.56 24.02
C VAL A 201 11.04 -12.89 23.76
N GLU A 202 12.31 -12.88 23.35
CA GLU A 202 13.11 -14.08 23.08
C GLU A 202 13.19 -15.00 24.31
N SER A 203 13.34 -14.43 25.51
CA SER A 203 13.46 -15.21 26.75
C SER A 203 12.12 -15.69 27.30
N SER A 204 11.05 -14.88 27.21
CA SER A 204 9.72 -15.22 27.75
C SER A 204 8.90 -16.09 26.81
N SER A 205 9.14 -16.01 25.50
CA SER A 205 8.37 -16.69 24.45
C SER A 205 9.24 -17.44 23.44
N PRO A 206 10.24 -18.25 23.86
CA PRO A 206 11.18 -18.91 22.93
C PRO A 206 10.51 -19.95 22.02
N GLY A 207 9.32 -20.42 22.38
CA GLY A 207 8.50 -21.36 21.60
C GLY A 207 7.40 -20.71 20.77
N ALA A 208 7.41 -19.38 20.61
CA ALA A 208 6.43 -18.69 19.77
C ALA A 208 6.53 -19.20 18.32
N THR A 209 5.37 -19.47 17.72
CA THR A 209 5.28 -19.97 16.35
C THR A 209 4.14 -19.30 15.61
N VAL A 210 4.24 -19.30 14.28
CA VAL A 210 3.16 -18.91 13.37
C VAL A 210 2.98 -20.02 12.34
N VAL A 211 1.73 -20.29 11.97
CA VAL A 211 1.38 -21.30 10.96
C VAL A 211 0.60 -20.62 9.84
N PHE A 212 1.23 -20.50 8.68
CA PHE A 212 0.56 -20.12 7.43
C PHE A 212 0.13 -21.40 6.70
N SER A 213 -1.12 -21.47 6.29
CA SER A 213 -1.65 -22.65 5.59
C SER A 213 -2.80 -22.26 4.65
N ASN A 214 -3.19 -23.18 3.76
CA ASN A 214 -4.35 -23.03 2.87
C ASN A 214 -4.29 -21.75 2.00
N ILE A 215 -3.11 -21.43 1.49
CA ILE A 215 -2.92 -20.30 0.58
C ILE A 215 -3.71 -20.56 -0.70
N LYS A 216 -4.52 -19.58 -1.10
CA LYS A 216 -5.31 -19.59 -2.33
C LYS A 216 -5.09 -18.27 -3.07
N TYR A 217 -5.09 -18.34 -4.39
CA TYR A 217 -4.96 -17.19 -5.29
C TYR A 217 -5.88 -17.38 -6.49
N GLY A 218 -6.54 -16.31 -6.94
CA GLY A 218 -7.49 -16.36 -8.04
C GLY A 218 -8.29 -15.06 -8.17
N THR A 219 -9.29 -15.07 -9.05
CA THR A 219 -10.18 -13.93 -9.30
C THR A 219 -10.96 -13.54 -8.04
N ILE A 220 -11.42 -12.28 -7.99
CA ILE A 220 -12.24 -11.76 -6.89
C ILE A 220 -13.45 -12.69 -6.66
N GLY A 221 -13.57 -13.17 -5.42
CA GLY A 221 -14.65 -14.08 -5.00
C GLY A 221 -14.39 -15.57 -5.22
N SER A 222 -13.27 -15.97 -5.82
CA SER A 222 -12.95 -17.39 -6.08
C SER A 222 -12.39 -18.15 -4.86
N THR A 223 -11.86 -17.44 -3.86
CA THR A 223 -11.10 -18.05 -2.76
C THR A 223 -11.90 -18.23 -1.46
N PHE A 224 -13.11 -17.68 -1.40
CA PHE A 224 -14.03 -17.74 -0.27
C PHE A 224 -15.47 -17.51 -0.74
N THR A 225 -16.47 -17.84 0.08
CA THR A 225 -17.87 -17.52 -0.20
C THR A 225 -18.10 -16.02 -0.07
N GLN A 226 -17.92 -15.27 -1.16
CA GLN A 226 -18.10 -13.83 -1.13
C GLN A 226 -19.56 -13.46 -0.78
N PRO A 227 -19.79 -12.54 0.16
CA PRO A 227 -21.14 -12.04 0.43
C PRO A 227 -21.72 -11.41 -0.83
N THR A 228 -22.92 -11.82 -1.22
CA THR A 228 -23.63 -11.20 -2.33
C THR A 228 -23.84 -9.72 -2.01
N PRO A 229 -23.47 -8.77 -2.90
CA PRO A 229 -23.74 -7.37 -2.64
C PRO A 229 -25.24 -7.18 -2.44
N THR A 230 -25.64 -6.62 -1.30
CA THR A 230 -27.01 -6.14 -1.09
C THR A 230 -27.29 -5.08 -2.17
N PRO A 231 -28.42 -5.15 -2.90
CA PRO A 231 -28.76 -4.12 -3.87
C PRO A 231 -28.71 -2.76 -3.20
N SER A 232 -27.97 -1.81 -3.80
CA SER A 232 -28.00 -0.42 -3.33
C SER A 232 -29.44 0.08 -3.38
N PRO A 233 -29.94 0.78 -2.35
CA PRO A 233 -31.25 1.42 -2.42
C PRO A 233 -31.30 2.31 -3.67
N PRO A 234 -32.42 2.33 -4.42
CA PRO A 234 -32.56 3.26 -5.54
C PRO A 234 -32.31 4.69 -5.04
N PRO A 235 -31.66 5.55 -5.85
CA PRO A 235 -31.36 6.92 -5.44
C PRO A 235 -32.66 7.60 -5.00
N SER A 236 -32.69 8.10 -3.77
CA SER A 236 -33.80 8.90 -3.27
C SER A 236 -33.92 10.14 -4.15
N ASN A 237 -35.09 10.34 -4.75
CA ASN A 237 -35.40 11.52 -5.55
C ASN A 237 -34.97 12.81 -4.80
N PRO A 238 -34.40 13.81 -5.49
CA PRO A 238 -34.05 15.09 -4.87
C PRO A 238 -35.28 15.70 -4.18
N PRO A 239 -35.12 16.36 -3.02
CA PRO A 239 -36.19 17.13 -2.40
C PRO A 239 -36.71 18.17 -3.39
N ALA A 240 -38.04 18.27 -3.51
CA ALA A 240 -38.69 19.30 -4.32
C ALA A 240 -38.19 20.69 -3.89
N THR A 241 -37.63 21.44 -4.83
CA THR A 241 -37.15 22.80 -4.60
C THR A 241 -38.33 23.72 -4.32
N THR A 242 -38.30 24.39 -3.17
CA THR A 242 -39.23 25.47 -2.83
C THR A 242 -39.02 26.64 -3.79
N PRO A 243 -40.05 27.23 -4.42
CA PRO A 243 -39.88 28.35 -5.34
C PRO A 243 -39.29 29.58 -4.63
N ALA A 244 -38.29 30.20 -5.26
CA ALA A 244 -37.70 31.45 -4.79
C ALA A 244 -38.71 32.62 -4.88
N PRO A 245 -38.64 33.62 -3.96
CA PRO A 245 -39.47 34.83 -4.04
C PRO A 245 -39.15 35.67 -5.29
N PRO A 246 -40.12 36.44 -5.82
CA PRO A 246 -39.91 37.22 -7.04
C PRO A 246 -38.90 38.35 -6.82
N THR A 247 -38.00 38.51 -7.79
CA THR A 247 -36.94 39.53 -7.82
C THR A 247 -37.53 40.91 -8.13
N ALA A 248 -37.00 41.96 -7.48
CA ALA A 248 -37.36 43.36 -7.70
C ALA A 248 -37.04 43.85 -9.13
N PRO A 249 -37.71 44.90 -9.64
CA PRO A 249 -37.54 45.37 -11.01
C PRO A 249 -36.17 46.03 -11.26
N PRO A 250 -35.67 46.05 -12.51
CA PRO A 250 -34.33 46.50 -12.83
C PRO A 250 -34.18 48.02 -12.75
N THR A 251 -33.08 48.47 -12.12
CA THR A 251 -32.61 49.86 -12.13
C THR A 251 -31.99 50.20 -13.49
N ALA A 252 -32.13 51.47 -13.91
CA ALA A 252 -31.70 52.01 -15.21
C ALA A 252 -30.22 51.77 -15.56
N ALA A 253 -29.96 51.68 -16.88
CA ALA A 253 -28.69 51.32 -17.50
C ALA A 253 -27.52 52.29 -17.20
N PRO A 254 -26.27 51.78 -17.07
CA PRO A 254 -25.08 52.61 -16.95
C PRO A 254 -24.64 53.22 -18.29
N THR A 255 -24.19 54.48 -18.25
CA THR A 255 -23.91 55.38 -19.39
C THR A 255 -22.45 55.40 -19.87
N VAL A 256 -21.65 54.34 -19.67
CA VAL A 256 -20.22 54.37 -20.04
C VAL A 256 -19.92 53.39 -21.18
N PRO A 257 -19.30 53.84 -22.30
CA PRO A 257 -18.88 52.96 -23.38
C PRO A 257 -17.67 52.08 -22.97
N PRO A 258 -17.53 50.89 -23.56
CA PRO A 258 -16.44 49.96 -23.21
C PRO A 258 -15.07 50.46 -23.69
N THR A 259 -14.09 50.37 -22.80
CA THR A 259 -12.66 50.63 -23.08
C THR A 259 -12.08 49.57 -24.02
N ALA A 260 -11.28 50.00 -25.00
CA ALA A 260 -10.64 49.14 -25.99
C ALA A 260 -9.66 48.12 -25.38
N ALA A 261 -9.59 46.94 -26.00
CA ALA A 261 -8.70 45.85 -25.61
C ALA A 261 -7.21 46.23 -25.84
N PRO A 262 -6.29 45.84 -24.93
CA PRO A 262 -4.87 46.07 -25.12
C PRO A 262 -4.29 45.14 -26.19
N THR A 263 -3.83 45.72 -27.29
CA THR A 263 -2.94 45.10 -28.28
C THR A 263 -1.51 45.19 -27.78
N ASN A 264 -0.92 44.07 -27.34
CA ASN A 264 0.53 43.83 -27.36
C ASN A 264 0.82 42.33 -27.25
N ALA A 265 1.37 41.76 -28.33
CA ALA A 265 1.92 40.40 -28.36
C ALA A 265 3.34 40.39 -27.78
N PRO A 266 3.76 39.38 -27.01
CA PRO A 266 5.16 39.23 -26.63
C PRO A 266 5.99 38.78 -27.84
N SER A 267 7.04 39.55 -28.13
CA SER A 267 8.11 39.19 -29.05
C SER A 267 9.17 38.37 -28.31
N SER A 268 9.51 37.22 -28.87
CA SER A 268 10.79 36.48 -28.79
C SER A 268 10.56 34.97 -28.74
N GLY A 269 10.62 34.34 -29.92
CA GLY A 269 10.75 32.91 -30.05
C GLY A 269 12.16 32.48 -29.61
N SER A 270 12.24 31.64 -28.59
CA SER A 270 13.43 30.84 -28.34
C SER A 270 13.24 29.49 -29.01
N GLN A 271 14.12 29.18 -29.97
CA GLN A 271 14.11 27.93 -30.70
C GLN A 271 14.46 26.78 -29.75
N ILE A 272 13.55 25.81 -29.63
CA ILE A 272 13.89 24.48 -29.11
C ILE A 272 14.52 23.72 -30.27
N THR A 273 15.83 23.54 -30.21
CA THR A 273 16.57 22.65 -31.10
C THR A 273 16.26 21.20 -30.72
N ASN A 274 15.59 20.50 -31.62
CA ASN A 274 15.55 19.04 -31.62
C ASN A 274 16.97 18.49 -31.80
N GLN A 275 17.52 17.85 -30.77
CA GLN A 275 18.57 16.85 -30.96
C GLN A 275 18.00 15.47 -30.65
N ASN A 276 17.52 14.82 -31.71
CA ASN A 276 17.51 13.37 -31.82
C ASN A 276 18.96 12.90 -31.94
N GLY A 277 19.46 12.24 -30.90
CA GLY A 277 20.70 11.47 -30.91
C GLY A 277 20.40 10.03 -30.52
N ALA A 278 20.01 9.22 -31.50
CA ALA A 278 19.92 7.77 -31.35
C ALA A 278 21.34 7.20 -31.19
N GLY A 279 21.69 6.80 -29.97
CA GLY A 279 22.86 5.96 -29.70
C GLY A 279 22.45 4.49 -29.72
N ALA A 280 22.99 3.74 -30.68
CA ALA A 280 22.83 2.28 -30.77
C ALA A 280 23.38 1.57 -29.52
N PRO A 281 22.76 0.47 -29.03
CA PRO A 281 23.37 -0.34 -28.00
C PRO A 281 24.50 -1.19 -28.62
N SER A 282 25.73 -0.98 -28.15
CA SER A 282 26.87 -1.86 -28.44
C SER A 282 26.74 -3.16 -27.64
N ASP A 283 26.67 -4.28 -28.35
CA ASP A 283 26.83 -5.62 -27.79
C ASP A 283 28.25 -5.80 -27.24
N ASN A 284 28.38 -5.87 -25.91
CA ASN A 284 29.55 -6.45 -25.26
C ASN A 284 29.09 -7.48 -24.23
N GLY A 285 29.12 -8.75 -24.63
CA GLY A 285 28.87 -9.91 -23.75
C GLY A 285 30.00 -10.06 -22.73
N GLY A 286 29.79 -9.53 -21.53
CA GLY A 286 30.63 -9.78 -20.37
C GLY A 286 30.11 -10.98 -19.57
N TRP A 287 30.99 -11.91 -19.23
CA TRP A 287 30.71 -12.99 -18.29
C TRP A 287 30.74 -12.44 -16.87
N ILE A 288 29.69 -12.68 -16.09
CA ILE A 288 29.69 -12.40 -14.65
C ILE A 288 29.90 -13.74 -13.93
N ALA A 289 31.06 -13.90 -13.30
CA ALA A 289 31.32 -14.96 -12.34
C ALA A 289 31.05 -14.41 -10.93
N PHE A 290 30.21 -15.09 -10.15
CA PHE A 290 30.06 -14.82 -8.73
C PHE A 290 30.95 -15.79 -7.94
N ALA A 291 31.81 -15.24 -7.09
CA ALA A 291 32.47 -16.00 -6.03
C ALA A 291 31.73 -15.69 -4.73
N VAL A 292 31.12 -16.70 -4.11
CA VAL A 292 30.57 -16.58 -2.76
C VAL A 292 31.65 -17.04 -1.79
N LEU A 293 32.15 -16.11 -0.97
CA LEU A 293 33.06 -16.41 0.12
C LEU A 293 32.23 -16.63 1.39
N LEU A 294 32.10 -17.88 1.82
CA LEU A 294 31.51 -18.23 3.10
C LEU A 294 32.63 -18.47 4.12
N VAL A 295 32.81 -17.54 5.05
CA VAL A 295 33.72 -17.71 6.19
C VAL A 295 32.91 -18.34 7.32
N LEU A 296 33.02 -19.66 7.44
CA LEU A 296 32.72 -20.36 8.68
C LEU A 296 34.05 -20.90 9.22
N ASN A 297 34.28 -20.69 10.52
CA ASN A 297 35.54 -21.00 11.18
C ASN A 297 36.02 -22.43 10.82
N VAL A 298 37.13 -22.48 10.07
CA VAL A 298 37.94 -23.66 9.71
C VAL A 298 37.34 -24.60 8.64
N ILE A 299 37.31 -24.17 7.36
CA ILE A 299 37.62 -24.92 6.10
C ILE A 299 37.15 -24.07 4.90
N VAL A 300 37.95 -23.99 3.82
CA VAL A 300 37.59 -23.30 2.56
C VAL A 300 37.12 -24.34 1.53
N VAL A 301 35.88 -24.20 1.05
CA VAL A 301 35.36 -24.94 -0.11
C VAL A 301 35.02 -23.94 -1.21
N VAL A 302 35.56 -24.14 -2.41
CA VAL A 302 35.23 -23.35 -3.60
C VAL A 302 34.27 -24.16 -4.46
N LEU A 303 33.05 -23.65 -4.67
CA LEU A 303 32.10 -24.22 -5.62
C LEU A 303 31.93 -23.25 -6.80
N VAL A 304 32.18 -23.75 -8.02
CA VAL A 304 31.99 -22.99 -9.26
C VAL A 304 30.71 -23.49 -9.93
N VAL A 305 29.71 -22.62 -10.07
CA VAL A 305 28.49 -22.91 -10.84
C VAL A 305 28.51 -22.07 -12.11
N VAL A 306 28.47 -22.74 -13.27
CA VAL A 306 28.37 -22.11 -14.59
C VAL A 306 26.94 -22.28 -15.10
N LEU A 307 26.20 -21.18 -15.30
CA LEU A 307 24.90 -21.19 -15.97
C LEU A 307 25.02 -20.47 -17.31
N ALA A 308 24.76 -21.19 -18.40
CA ALA A 308 24.69 -20.65 -19.76
C ALA A 308 23.27 -20.15 -20.07
N ARG A 309 23.15 -18.96 -20.68
CA ARG A 309 21.89 -18.47 -21.28
C ARG A 309 21.61 -19.22 -22.59
N LYS A 310 20.46 -19.88 -22.69
CA LYS A 310 19.93 -20.38 -23.97
C LYS A 310 19.05 -19.30 -24.61
N GLY A 311 19.55 -18.67 -25.66
CA GLY A 311 18.79 -17.74 -26.50
C GLY A 311 18.02 -18.47 -27.60
N MET A 312 16.93 -17.82 -28.02
CA MET A 312 16.31 -17.88 -29.37
C MET A 312 15.73 -19.23 -29.83
N LEU A 313 14.43 -19.43 -29.59
CA LEU A 313 13.54 -20.14 -30.50
C LEU A 313 12.54 -19.14 -31.07
N LYS A 314 12.83 -18.63 -32.28
CA LYS A 314 11.83 -18.04 -33.17
C LYS A 314 10.97 -19.20 -33.68
N MET A 315 9.69 -19.24 -33.29
CA MET A 315 8.70 -20.00 -34.06
C MET A 315 8.41 -19.22 -35.33
N SER A 316 8.93 -19.70 -36.46
CA SER A 316 8.45 -19.33 -37.79
C SER A 316 7.25 -20.22 -38.10
N SER A 317 6.06 -19.64 -38.24
CA SER A 317 4.94 -20.29 -38.88
C SER A 317 5.16 -20.25 -40.40
N LYS A 318 5.43 -21.41 -40.98
CA LYS A 318 5.03 -21.73 -42.36
C LYS A 318 4.59 -23.18 -42.38
N GLY A 319 3.30 -23.37 -42.64
CA GLY A 319 2.78 -24.64 -43.07
C GLY A 319 3.22 -24.92 -44.50
N GLU A 320 3.42 -26.19 -44.80
CA GLU A 320 3.05 -26.79 -46.07
C GLU A 320 2.95 -28.31 -45.88
N SER A 321 1.83 -28.82 -46.37
CA SER A 321 1.48 -30.22 -46.62
C SER A 321 2.50 -30.95 -47.49
N VAL A 322 2.83 -32.21 -47.16
CA VAL A 322 2.34 -33.48 -47.75
C VAL A 322 2.89 -34.61 -46.88
#